data_AF-S4MSV1-F1
#
_entry.id   AF-S4MSV1-F1
#
_cell.length_a   1.000
_cell.length_b   1.000
_cell.length_c   1.000
_cell.angle_alpha   90.00
_cell.angle_beta   90.00
_cell.angle_gamma   90.00
#
_symmetry.space_group_name_H-M   'P 1'
#
loop_
_entity.id
_entity.type
_entity.pdbx_description
1 polymer ?
#
loop_
_entity_poly.entity_id
_entity_poly.type
_entity_poly.pdbx_seq_one_letter_code
_entity_poly.pdbx_strand_id
1 'polypeptide(L)'
;MSSTRPNWPPVELRAGQLTELGDARHTLMCLGGLLGEVGIALVGLACAADDEGTYWQCMEAIDAADESRDRVLEMLRRLADREQALPEREAG
;
A
#
# COMPACT_ATOMS: atom_id res chain seq x y z
N MET A 1 -26.05 43.11 16.38
CA MET A 1 -25.09 42.09 16.82
C MET A 1 -24.82 41.16 15.64
N SER A 2 -23.77 41.45 14.87
CA SER A 2 -23.38 40.64 13.70
C SER A 2 -22.46 39.52 14.17
N SER A 3 -22.85 38.28 13.91
CA SER A 3 -22.05 37.08 14.22
C SER A 3 -20.97 36.92 13.13
N THR A 4 -19.73 37.27 13.47
CA THR A 4 -18.57 37.01 12.62
C THR A 4 -18.30 35.51 12.60
N ARG A 5 -18.85 34.81 11.61
CA ARG A 5 -18.40 33.45 11.30
C ARG A 5 -16.97 33.57 10.78
N PRO A 6 -16.01 32.80 11.31
CA PRO A 6 -14.64 32.92 10.83
C PRO A 6 -14.56 32.49 9.37
N ASN A 7 -13.71 33.18 8.61
CA ASN A 7 -13.46 32.95 7.19
C ASN A 7 -12.35 31.90 7.09
N TRP A 8 -12.69 30.62 7.04
CA TRP A 8 -11.71 29.60 6.67
C TRP A 8 -11.48 29.68 5.16
N PRO A 9 -10.22 29.84 4.70
CA PRO A 9 -9.94 29.68 3.28
C PRO A 9 -10.38 28.27 2.84
N PRO A 10 -10.92 28.14 1.62
CA PRO A 10 -11.42 26.87 1.14
C PRO A 10 -10.24 25.93 0.97
N VAL A 11 -10.14 24.95 1.86
CA VAL A 11 -9.53 23.66 1.51
C VAL A 11 -8.06 23.76 1.07
N GLU A 12 -7.25 24.62 1.70
CA GLU A 12 -5.79 24.40 1.76
C GLU A 12 -5.52 23.18 2.64
N LEU A 13 -5.83 22.04 2.03
CA LEU A 13 -5.84 20.69 2.55
C LEU A 13 -4.40 20.28 2.87
N ARG A 14 -3.98 20.38 4.13
CA ARG A 14 -2.93 19.48 4.65
C ARG A 14 -3.26 18.01 4.33
N ALA A 15 -4.55 17.67 4.30
CA ALA A 15 -5.03 16.35 3.88
C ALA A 15 -4.78 16.03 2.39
N GLY A 16 -4.65 17.05 1.54
CA GLY A 16 -4.44 16.96 0.09
C GLY A 16 -2.97 16.70 -0.24
N GLN A 17 -2.08 17.33 0.53
CA GLN A 17 -0.65 17.04 0.51
C GLN A 17 -0.33 15.66 1.10
N LEU A 18 -1.18 15.12 1.99
CA LEU A 18 -1.12 13.74 2.47
C LEU A 18 -1.65 12.71 1.46
N THR A 19 -2.36 13.14 0.41
CA THR A 19 -2.85 12.28 -0.68
C THR A 19 -1.92 12.22 -1.90
N GLU A 20 -0.83 12.99 -1.93
CA GLU A 20 0.17 12.89 -3.01
C GLU A 20 1.14 11.71 -2.79
N LEU A 21 0.59 10.48 -2.72
CA LEU A 21 1.34 9.32 -3.20
C LEU A 21 1.29 9.37 -4.73
N GLY A 22 2.11 10.20 -5.36
CA GLY A 22 2.19 10.44 -6.83
C GLY A 22 1.26 9.56 -7.67
N ASP A 23 1.79 8.47 -8.23
CA ASP A 23 0.97 7.37 -8.75
C ASP A 23 0.89 6.25 -7.70
N ALA A 24 -0.20 6.24 -6.92
CA ALA A 24 -0.45 5.24 -5.89
C ALA A 24 -0.49 3.82 -6.46
N ARG A 25 -1.00 3.66 -7.69
CA ARG A 25 -1.04 2.36 -8.38
C ARG A 25 0.37 1.89 -8.70
N HIS A 26 1.19 2.75 -9.29
CA HIS A 26 2.59 2.44 -9.59
C HIS A 26 3.39 2.10 -8.33
N THR A 27 3.21 2.89 -7.26
CA THR A 27 3.88 2.67 -5.98
C THR A 27 3.53 1.31 -5.37
N LEU A 28 2.24 0.95 -5.36
CA LEU A 28 1.78 -0.36 -4.87
C LEU A 28 2.26 -1.51 -5.76
N MET A 29 2.34 -1.33 -7.08
CA MET A 29 2.92 -2.34 -7.97
C MET A 29 4.40 -2.58 -7.69
N CYS A 30 5.20 -1.51 -7.54
CA CYS A 30 6.62 -1.63 -7.17
C CYS A 30 6.79 -2.30 -5.81
N LEU A 31 5.98 -1.92 -4.81
CA LEU A 31 6.02 -2.52 -3.48
C LEU A 31 5.69 -4.02 -3.53
N GLY A 32 4.65 -4.41 -4.26
CA GLY A 32 4.28 -5.81 -4.44
C GLY A 32 5.39 -6.64 -5.13
N GLY A 33 6.14 -6.03 -6.05
CA GLY A 33 7.33 -6.64 -6.66
C GLY A 33 8.46 -6.85 -5.65
N LEU A 34 8.83 -5.79 -4.91
CA LEU A 34 9.87 -5.86 -3.88
C LEU A 34 9.56 -6.90 -2.79
N LEU A 35 8.31 -7.00 -2.36
CA LEU A 35 7.89 -8.02 -1.39
C LEU A 35 8.09 -9.44 -1.94
N GLY A 36 7.85 -9.65 -3.24
CA GLY A 36 8.15 -10.92 -3.90
C GLY A 36 9.64 -11.22 -3.96
N GLU A 37 10.47 -10.23 -4.31
CA GLU A 37 11.93 -10.37 -4.33
C GLU A 37 12.49 -10.68 -2.92
N VAL A 38 11.99 -10.01 -1.90
CA VAL A 38 12.34 -10.27 -0.49
C VAL A 38 11.96 -11.69 -0.09
N GLY A 39 10.76 -12.16 -0.44
CA GLY A 39 10.34 -13.54 -0.18
C GLY A 39 11.30 -14.56 -0.81
N ILE A 40 11.69 -14.37 -2.06
CA ILE A 40 12.66 -15.24 -2.75
C ILE A 40 14.03 -15.21 -2.06
N ALA A 41 14.51 -14.02 -1.67
CA ALA A 41 15.78 -13.88 -0.97
C ALA A 41 15.75 -14.59 0.40
N LEU A 42 14.65 -14.49 1.13
CA LEU A 42 14.46 -15.16 2.42
C LEU A 42 14.40 -16.68 2.29
N VAL A 43 13.83 -17.21 1.20
CA VAL A 43 13.91 -18.66 0.90
C VAL A 43 15.37 -19.10 0.75
N GLY A 44 16.18 -18.33 0.02
CA GLY A 44 17.62 -18.59 -0.10
C GLY A 44 18.33 -18.58 1.25
N LEU A 45 18.00 -17.63 2.12
CA LEU A 45 18.55 -17.54 3.48
C LEU A 45 18.12 -18.74 4.35
N ALA A 46 16.84 -19.13 4.29
CA ALA A 46 16.33 -20.30 4.99
C ALA A 46 17.05 -21.59 4.55
N CYS A 47 17.29 -21.75 3.24
CA CYS A 47 18.02 -22.90 2.71
C CYS A 47 19.49 -22.95 3.15
N ALA A 48 20.08 -21.79 3.46
CA ALA A 48 21.46 -21.66 3.93
C ALA A 48 21.57 -21.59 5.46
N ALA A 49 20.45 -21.70 6.20
CA ALA A 49 20.45 -21.60 7.64
C ALA A 49 21.08 -22.84 8.27
N ASP A 50 22.14 -22.64 9.07
CA ASP A 50 22.86 -23.70 9.77
C ASP A 50 22.16 -24.11 11.08
N ASP A 51 21.21 -23.32 11.57
CA ASP A 51 20.47 -23.56 12.81
C ASP A 51 18.94 -23.40 12.64
N GLU A 52 18.20 -24.15 13.45
CA GLU A 52 16.74 -24.17 13.43
C GLU A 52 16.11 -22.81 13.77
N GLY A 53 16.78 -21.98 14.58
CA GLY A 53 16.28 -20.66 14.96
C GLY A 53 16.29 -19.70 13.78
N THR A 54 17.41 -19.63 13.06
CA THR A 54 17.55 -18.82 11.84
C THR A 54 16.59 -19.30 10.75
N TYR A 55 16.45 -20.62 10.58
CA TYR A 55 15.45 -21.19 9.65
C TYR A 55 14.03 -20.73 9.99
N TRP A 56 13.61 -20.86 11.27
CA TRP A 56 12.27 -20.48 11.70
C TRP A 56 12.01 -18.97 11.54
N GLN A 57 13.00 -18.13 11.87
CA GLN A 57 12.89 -16.69 11.64
C GLN A 57 12.72 -16.34 10.17
N CYS A 58 13.37 -17.07 9.26
CA CYS A 58 13.16 -16.89 7.82
C CYS A 58 11.73 -17.28 7.42
N MET A 59 11.18 -18.37 7.97
CA MET A 59 9.79 -18.78 7.67
C MET A 59 8.78 -17.71 8.09
N GLU A 60 8.92 -17.16 9.29
CA GLU A 60 8.05 -16.07 9.77
C GLU A 60 8.19 -14.81 8.90
N ALA A 61 9.41 -14.49 8.46
CA ALA A 61 9.65 -13.34 7.59
C ALA A 61 9.07 -13.56 6.18
N ILE A 62 9.09 -14.79 5.66
CA ILE A 62 8.47 -15.15 4.37
C ILE A 62 6.95 -14.99 4.47
N ASP A 63 6.34 -15.52 5.53
CA ASP A 63 4.90 -15.40 5.77
C ASP A 63 4.46 -13.94 5.88
N ALA A 64 5.20 -13.13 6.66
CA ALA A 64 4.93 -11.70 6.78
C ALA A 64 5.08 -10.93 5.45
N ALA A 65 6.05 -11.32 4.60
CA ALA A 65 6.23 -10.73 3.28
C ALA A 65 5.07 -11.10 2.34
N ASP A 66 4.58 -12.34 2.39
CA ASP A 66 3.45 -12.81 1.60
C ASP A 66 2.14 -12.13 2.05
N GLU A 67 1.85 -12.07 3.36
CA GLU A 67 0.67 -11.37 3.89
C GLU A 67 0.70 -9.87 3.53
N SER A 68 1.89 -9.24 3.60
CA SER A 68 2.07 -7.85 3.17
C SER A 68 1.77 -7.68 1.68
N ARG A 69 2.19 -8.63 0.85
CA ARG A 69 1.98 -8.62 -0.59
C ARG A 69 0.50 -8.80 -0.94
N ASP A 70 -0.19 -9.69 -0.25
CA ASP A 70 -1.64 -9.89 -0.39
C ASP A 70 -2.42 -8.63 -0.03
N ARG A 71 -2.00 -7.92 1.03
CA ARG A 71 -2.58 -6.62 1.41
C ARG A 71 -2.39 -5.57 0.30
N VAL A 72 -1.21 -5.51 -0.31
CA VAL A 72 -0.92 -4.62 -1.44
C VAL A 72 -1.79 -4.95 -2.66
N LEU A 73 -1.97 -6.22 -2.98
CA LEU A 73 -2.85 -6.67 -4.07
C LEU A 73 -4.31 -6.30 -3.80
N GLU A 74 -4.77 -6.41 -2.55
CA GLU A 74 -6.09 -5.96 -2.14
C GLU A 74 -6.26 -4.43 -2.34
N MET A 75 -5.25 -3.64 -1.96
CA MET A 75 -5.26 -2.19 -2.16
C MET A 75 -5.34 -1.81 -3.64
N LEU A 76 -4.60 -2.52 -4.51
CA LEU A 76 -4.66 -2.33 -5.96
C LEU A 76 -6.04 -2.64 -6.54
N ARG A 77 -6.68 -3.73 -6.09
CA ARG A 77 -8.06 -4.06 -6.51
C ARG A 77 -9.04 -2.96 -6.12
N ARG A 78 -9.01 -2.54 -4.85
CA ARG A 78 -9.86 -1.45 -4.33
C ARG A 78 -9.63 -0.13 -5.06
N LEU A 79 -8.40 0.15 -5.49
CA LEU A 79 -8.08 1.34 -6.28
C LEU A 79 -8.70 1.25 -7.68
N ALA A 80 -8.57 0.10 -8.35
CA ALA A 80 -9.18 -0.14 -9.66
C ALA A 80 -10.71 -0.05 -9.61
N ASP A 81 -11.35 -0.59 -8.57
CA ASP A 81 -12.81 -0.51 -8.39
C ASP A 81 -13.28 0.95 -8.24
N ARG A 82 -12.53 1.78 -7.51
CA ARG A 82 -12.82 3.21 -7.36
C ARG A 82 -12.65 3.98 -8.67
N GLU A 83 -11.62 3.64 -9.44
CA GLU A 83 -11.37 4.26 -10.74
C GLU A 83 -12.49 3.92 -11.75
N GLN A 84 -13.06 2.71 -11.70
CA GLN A 84 -14.20 2.31 -12.53
C GLN A 84 -15.54 2.94 -12.12
N ALA A 85 -15.71 3.30 -10.84
CA ALA A 85 -16.93 3.96 -10.37
C ALA A 85 -17.01 5.47 -10.73
N LEU A 86 -15.89 6.11 -11.04
CA LEU A 86 -15.82 7.50 -11.50
C LEU A 86 -16.47 7.74 -12.88
N PRO A 87 -16.18 6.95 -13.94
CA PRO A 87 -16.77 7.15 -15.26
C PRO A 87 -18.28 6.91 -15.31
N GLU A 88 -18.86 6.11 -14.42
CA GLU A 88 -20.33 5.92 -14.36
C GLU A 88 -21.07 7.14 -13.82
N ARG A 89 -20.42 8.00 -13.02
CA ARG A 89 -21.05 9.20 -12.44
C ARG A 89 -21.02 10.41 -13.37
N GLU A 90 -20.11 10.45 -14.33
CA GLU A 90 -20.00 11.54 -15.31
C GLU A 90 -20.91 11.34 -16.54
N ALA A 91 -21.51 10.16 -16.67
CA ALA A 91 -22.40 9.78 -17.77
C ALA A 91 -23.91 9.80 -17.41
N GLY A 92 -24.28 10.36 -16.25
CA GLY A 92 -25.66 10.44 -15.74
C GLY A 92 -26.24 11.84 -15.69
#